data_AF-A0A1R2CEZ4-F1
#
_entry.id   AF-A0A1R2CEZ4-F1
#
_cell.length_a   1.000
_cell.length_b   1.000
_cell.length_c   1.000
_cell.angle_alpha   90.00
_cell.angle_beta   90.00
_cell.angle_gamma   90.00
#
_symmetry.space_group_name_H-M   'P 1'
#
loop_
_entity.id
_entity.type
_entity.pdbx_description
1 polymer ?
#
loop_
_entity_poly.entity_id
_entity_poly.type
_entity_poly.pdbx_seq_one_letter_code
_entity_poly.pdbx_strand_id
1 'polypeptide(L)'
;MCCCCPPKCLKLLIFIACIILIGVGAVLIWAGYQLQNSIFLDLIEFKYAGYIIIACGAALILISFFGFVGTWKEKKLLLCIFIFIGVLISIILIAFGAIIIYARKLSEDYFGNEADCHDQFEDADKGTEKVVEALCTLYCPCLATDTYTISYLGTLNEPYSFSDKGAKNVLDCDPCLAVPDVSVDQQDTIINWVKENLNLDISVDDCSVSATEYKEKYFTSNMRKYFPLLKWVEESFDCSGLCIQRALFMFSDVNNGEPKGSCMSELNDWAAENFLIYGIVSIILGSYMVLVMFMSCTICCCNKKKNKVQDSNTKQ
;
A
#
# COMPACT_ATOMS: atom_id res chain seq x y z
N MET A 1 32.16 -29.52 20.18
CA MET A 1 32.42 -29.46 18.73
C MET A 1 33.09 -28.13 18.41
N CYS A 2 34.43 -28.09 18.53
CA CYS A 2 35.24 -26.90 18.31
C CYS A 2 36.16 -27.19 17.12
N CYS A 3 35.73 -26.88 15.90
CA CYS A 3 36.53 -27.12 14.70
C CYS A 3 36.62 -25.86 13.83
N CYS A 4 37.83 -25.29 13.83
CA CYS A 4 38.59 -24.94 12.63
C CYS A 4 38.07 -23.87 11.66
N CYS A 5 37.18 -22.95 12.03
CA CYS A 5 37.10 -21.71 11.25
C CYS A 5 38.12 -20.69 11.79
N PRO A 6 39.08 -20.21 10.98
CA PRO A 6 39.99 -19.17 11.42
C PRO A 6 39.18 -17.94 11.85
N PRO A 7 39.40 -17.38 13.06
CA PRO A 7 38.57 -16.31 13.61
C PRO A 7 38.53 -15.06 12.73
N LYS A 8 39.51 -14.90 11.83
CA LYS A 8 39.54 -13.83 10.81
C LYS A 8 38.41 -13.95 9.79
N CYS A 9 38.11 -15.16 9.31
CA CYS A 9 37.05 -15.39 8.33
C CYS A 9 35.67 -15.10 8.93
N LEU A 10 35.45 -15.59 10.16
CA LEU A 10 34.18 -15.37 10.85
C LEU A 10 33.89 -13.89 11.14
N LYS A 11 34.92 -13.13 11.54
CA LYS A 11 34.81 -11.68 11.70
C LYS A 11 34.42 -11.00 10.39
N LEU A 12 35.06 -11.38 9.28
CA LEU A 12 34.75 -10.83 7.95
C LEU A 12 33.28 -11.10 7.57
N LEU A 13 32.78 -12.32 7.80
CA LEU A 13 31.38 -12.66 7.53
C LEU A 13 30.41 -11.82 8.35
N ILE A 14 30.67 -11.62 9.65
CA ILE A 14 29.84 -10.76 10.50
C ILE A 14 29.90 -9.30 10.02
N PHE A 15 31.06 -8.81 9.59
CA PHE A 15 31.17 -7.47 9.03
C PHE A 15 30.33 -7.29 7.77
N ILE A 16 30.39 -8.25 6.84
CA ILE A 16 29.57 -8.23 5.63
C ILE A 16 28.09 -8.26 6.00
N ALA A 17 27.69 -9.12 6.94
CA ALA A 17 26.31 -9.20 7.42
C ALA A 17 25.81 -7.86 7.99
N CYS A 18 26.60 -7.21 8.85
CA CYS A 18 26.25 -5.90 9.42
C CYS A 18 26.12 -4.81 8.35
N ILE A 19 26.97 -4.81 7.32
CA ILE A 19 26.87 -3.84 6.23
C ILE A 19 25.58 -4.04 5.43
N ILE A 20 25.22 -5.30 5.12
CA ILE A 20 23.96 -5.62 4.42
C ILE A 20 22.76 -5.15 5.25
N LEU A 21 22.75 -5.42 6.57
CA LEU A 21 21.66 -5.02 7.45
C LEU A 21 21.53 -3.49 7.60
N ILE A 22 22.65 -2.75 7.58
CA ILE A 22 22.61 -1.28 7.53
C ILE A 22 21.96 -0.82 6.22
N GLY A 23 22.31 -1.44 5.09
CA GLY A 23 21.68 -1.16 3.79
C GLY A 23 20.17 -1.40 3.82
N VAL A 24 19.74 -2.56 4.34
CA VAL A 24 18.31 -2.87 4.51
C VAL A 24 17.62 -1.85 5.43
N GLY A 25 18.24 -1.49 6.55
CA GLY A 25 17.70 -0.49 7.47
C GLY A 25 17.53 0.88 6.80
N ALA A 26 18.48 1.30 5.96
CA ALA A 26 18.39 2.56 5.21
C ALA A 26 17.25 2.52 4.16
N VAL A 27 17.10 1.40 3.45
CA VAL A 27 15.99 1.19 2.51
C VAL A 27 14.64 1.25 3.23
N LEU A 28 14.52 0.65 4.42
CA LEU A 28 13.30 0.72 5.23
C LEU A 28 12.98 2.16 5.66
N ILE A 29 13.96 2.94 6.11
CA ILE A 29 13.73 4.35 6.45
C ILE A 29 13.23 5.13 5.23
N TRP A 30 13.86 4.93 4.06
CA TRP A 30 13.43 5.58 2.83
C TRP A 30 12.01 5.16 2.41
N ALA A 31 11.70 3.87 2.44
CA ALA A 31 10.37 3.35 2.13
C ALA A 31 9.31 3.87 3.12
N GLY A 32 9.62 3.88 4.42
CA GLY A 32 8.72 4.43 5.44
C GLY A 32 8.46 5.93 5.27
N TYR A 33 9.47 6.69 4.84
CA TYR A 33 9.31 8.10 4.50
C TYR A 33 8.39 8.30 3.28
N GLN A 34 8.56 7.49 2.23
CA GLN A 34 7.66 7.54 1.07
C GLN A 34 6.23 7.16 1.46
N LEU A 35 6.06 6.13 2.28
CA LEU A 35 4.75 5.68 2.73
C LEU A 35 4.06 6.74 3.60
N GLN A 36 4.80 7.46 4.44
CA GLN A 36 4.25 8.55 5.25
C GLN A 36 3.65 9.68 4.40
N ASN A 37 4.19 9.93 3.22
CA ASN A 37 3.67 10.95 2.30
C ASN A 37 2.53 10.43 1.42
N SER A 38 2.16 9.15 1.53
CA SER A 38 1.08 8.55 0.75
C SER A 38 -0.29 8.83 1.37
N ILE A 39 -1.24 9.27 0.54
CA ILE A 39 -2.66 9.49 0.91
C ILE A 39 -3.30 8.21 1.47
N PHE A 40 -2.79 7.05 1.06
CA PHE A 40 -3.25 5.74 1.49
C PHE A 40 -3.25 5.56 3.02
N LEU A 41 -2.20 6.01 3.72
CA LEU A 41 -2.09 5.83 5.17
C LEU A 41 -3.12 6.64 5.98
N ASP A 42 -3.57 7.77 5.44
CA ASP A 42 -4.61 8.57 6.09
C ASP A 42 -5.97 7.86 6.07
N LEU A 43 -6.19 7.01 5.05
CA LEU A 43 -7.47 6.39 4.79
C LEU A 43 -7.68 5.08 5.57
N ILE A 44 -6.62 4.28 5.71
CA ILE A 44 -6.65 3.03 6.47
C ILE A 44 -6.57 3.25 7.99
N GLU A 45 -6.59 4.51 8.47
CA GLU A 45 -6.37 4.90 9.88
C GLU A 45 -5.02 4.43 10.48
N PHE A 46 -4.16 3.77 9.69
CA PHE A 46 -2.80 3.38 10.05
C PHE A 46 -1.80 4.51 9.81
N LYS A 47 -2.11 5.71 10.30
CA LYS A 47 -1.17 6.85 10.25
C LYS A 47 0.19 6.52 10.87
N TYR A 48 0.24 5.51 11.73
CA TYR A 48 1.45 5.05 12.42
C TYR A 48 2.30 4.06 11.61
N ALA A 49 1.80 3.47 10.52
CA ALA A 49 2.53 2.43 9.78
C ALA A 49 3.88 2.95 9.23
N GLY A 50 3.90 4.14 8.63
CA GLY A 50 5.13 4.76 8.14
C GLY A 50 6.16 4.99 9.25
N TYR A 51 5.73 5.51 10.40
CA TYR A 51 6.59 5.72 11.57
C TYR A 51 7.14 4.40 12.13
N ILE A 52 6.33 3.34 12.16
CA ILE A 52 6.77 2.01 12.59
C ILE A 52 7.88 1.50 11.67
N ILE A 53 7.72 1.61 10.35
CA ILE A 53 8.73 1.17 9.37
C ILE A 53 10.04 1.96 9.55
N ILE A 54 9.96 3.29 9.72
CA ILE A 54 11.13 4.14 9.98
C ILE A 54 11.83 3.73 11.28
N ALA A 55 11.07 3.52 12.36
CA ALA A 55 11.61 3.09 13.65
C ALA A 55 12.29 1.72 13.56
N CYS A 56 11.70 0.77 12.83
CA CYS A 56 12.29 -0.53 12.56
C CYS A 56 13.62 -0.41 11.78
N GLY A 57 13.65 0.42 10.73
CA GLY A 57 14.87 0.68 9.95
C GLY A 57 15.99 1.29 10.80
N ALA A 58 15.67 2.29 11.63
CA ALA A 58 16.63 2.91 12.54
C ALA A 58 17.16 1.93 13.61
N ALA A 59 16.29 1.10 14.18
CA ALA A 59 16.68 0.06 15.12
C ALA A 59 17.65 -0.95 14.47
N LEU A 60 17.38 -1.38 13.23
CA LEU A 60 18.26 -2.30 12.49
C LEU A 60 19.65 -1.69 12.25
N ILE A 61 19.74 -0.41 11.87
CA ILE A 61 21.02 0.29 11.70
C ILE A 61 21.79 0.33 13.03
N LEU A 62 21.13 0.70 14.12
CA LEU A 62 21.75 0.81 15.44
C LEU A 62 22.28 -0.53 15.95
N ILE A 63 21.52 -1.60 15.77
CA ILE A 63 21.94 -2.96 16.16
C ILE A 63 23.11 -3.42 15.30
N SER A 64 23.05 -3.19 14.00
CA SER A 64 24.12 -3.53 13.07
C SER A 64 25.40 -2.77 13.39
N PHE A 65 25.29 -1.50 13.81
CA PHE A 65 26.42 -0.71 14.29
C PHE A 65 27.04 -1.30 15.56
N PHE A 66 26.24 -1.78 16.52
CA PHE A 66 26.78 -2.49 17.70
C PHE A 66 27.45 -3.81 17.33
N GLY A 67 26.91 -4.56 16.37
CA GLY A 67 27.55 -5.77 15.84
C GLY A 67 28.91 -5.46 15.19
N PHE A 68 28.96 -4.40 14.39
CA PHE A 68 30.17 -3.92 13.73
C PHE A 68 31.25 -3.49 14.74
N VAL A 69 30.90 -2.58 15.67
CA VAL A 69 31.84 -2.06 16.69
C VAL A 69 32.25 -3.17 17.67
N GLY A 70 31.31 -4.02 18.08
CA GLY A 70 31.56 -5.16 18.95
C GLY A 70 32.57 -6.14 18.37
N THR A 71 32.45 -6.44 17.08
CA THR A 71 33.37 -7.32 16.33
C THR A 71 34.73 -6.66 16.09
N TRP A 72 34.75 -5.36 15.78
CA TRP A 72 36.00 -4.61 15.57
C TRP A 72 36.81 -4.44 16.86
N LYS A 73 36.18 -3.94 17.92
CA LYS A 73 36.85 -3.58 19.18
C LYS A 73 36.95 -4.75 20.17
N GLU A 74 36.41 -5.91 19.81
CA GLU A 74 36.36 -7.12 20.64
C GLU A 74 35.74 -6.88 22.03
N LYS A 75 34.75 -5.97 22.12
CA LYS A 75 34.07 -5.63 23.38
C LYS A 75 32.93 -6.61 23.65
N LYS A 76 33.13 -7.51 24.62
CA LYS A 76 32.17 -8.58 24.98
C LYS A 76 30.76 -8.05 25.30
N LEU A 77 30.65 -6.92 25.98
CA LEU A 77 29.35 -6.34 26.35
C LEU A 77 28.53 -5.96 25.11
N LEU A 78 29.13 -5.25 24.14
CA LEU A 78 28.44 -4.84 22.90
C LEU A 78 28.02 -6.05 22.07
N LEU A 79 28.87 -7.08 22.00
CA LEU A 79 28.56 -8.31 21.29
C LEU A 79 27.40 -9.08 21.98
N CYS A 80 27.35 -9.09 23.31
CA CYS A 80 26.26 -9.68 24.09
C CYS A 80 24.93 -8.96 23.83
N ILE A 81 24.94 -7.62 23.82
CA ILE A 81 23.77 -6.80 23.50
C ILE A 81 23.30 -7.10 22.06
N PHE A 82 24.24 -7.14 21.10
CA PHE A 82 23.94 -7.48 19.71
C PHE A 82 23.28 -8.87 19.58
N ILE A 83 23.82 -9.88 20.26
CA ILE A 83 23.25 -11.24 20.28
C ILE A 83 21.83 -11.23 20.84
N PHE A 84 21.62 -10.59 21.99
CA PHE A 84 20.31 -10.57 22.65
C PHE A 84 19.23 -9.90 21.79
N ILE A 85 19.52 -8.69 21.28
CA ILE A 85 18.55 -7.97 20.44
C ILE A 85 18.35 -8.69 19.10
N GLY A 86 19.43 -9.24 18.52
CA GLY A 86 19.37 -10.03 17.30
C GLY A 86 18.43 -11.24 17.41
N VAL A 87 18.43 -11.94 18.55
CA VAL A 87 17.48 -13.03 18.83
C VAL A 87 16.04 -12.54 18.80
N LEU A 88 15.75 -11.45 19.52
CA LEU A 88 14.39 -10.92 19.60
C LEU A 88 13.87 -10.53 18.22
N ILE A 89 14.68 -9.83 17.43
CA ILE A 89 14.31 -9.45 16.06
C ILE A 89 14.12 -10.68 15.17
N SER A 90 15.00 -11.69 15.29
CA SER A 90 14.88 -12.91 14.48
C SER A 90 13.57 -13.65 14.76
N ILE A 91 13.18 -13.76 16.04
CA ILE A 91 11.91 -14.38 16.43
C ILE A 91 10.73 -13.60 15.85
N ILE A 92 10.75 -12.27 15.94
CA ILE A 92 9.71 -11.41 15.39
C ILE A 92 9.61 -11.56 13.87
N LEU A 93 10.73 -11.56 13.13
CA LEU A 93 10.74 -11.71 11.67
C LEU A 93 10.23 -13.07 11.20
N ILE A 94 10.61 -14.15 11.91
CA ILE A 94 10.12 -15.50 11.59
C ILE A 94 8.62 -15.60 11.87
N ALA A 95 8.17 -15.11 13.03
CA ALA A 95 6.76 -15.10 13.39
C ALA A 95 5.93 -14.26 12.40
N PHE A 96 6.42 -13.07 12.04
CA PHE A 96 5.79 -12.20 11.06
C PHE A 96 5.70 -12.86 9.67
N GLY A 97 6.77 -13.49 9.21
CA GLY A 97 6.76 -14.23 7.94
C GLY A 97 5.75 -15.38 7.94
N ALA A 98 5.66 -16.13 9.04
CA ALA A 98 4.66 -17.18 9.20
C ALA A 98 3.22 -16.62 9.22
N ILE A 99 3.00 -15.48 9.89
CA ILE A 99 1.71 -14.79 9.92
C ILE A 99 1.31 -14.31 8.52
N ILE A 100 2.23 -13.72 7.75
CA ILE A 100 1.93 -13.28 6.37
C ILE A 100 1.54 -14.48 5.49
N ILE A 101 2.29 -15.58 5.55
CA ILE A 101 1.98 -16.80 4.78
C ILE A 101 0.61 -17.36 5.19
N TYR A 102 0.27 -17.29 6.47
CA TYR A 102 -1.05 -17.68 6.95
C TYR A 102 -2.14 -16.71 6.49
N ALA A 103 -1.89 -15.40 6.55
CA ALA A 103 -2.81 -14.35 6.15
C ALA A 103 -3.17 -14.44 4.66
N ARG A 104 -2.27 -14.96 3.81
CA ARG A 104 -2.61 -15.29 2.41
C ARG A 104 -3.80 -16.26 2.31
N LYS A 105 -3.85 -17.31 3.15
CA LYS A 105 -5.00 -18.22 3.13
C LYS A 105 -6.28 -17.51 3.55
N LEU A 106 -6.13 -16.60 4.51
CA LEU A 106 -7.24 -15.79 5.00
C LEU A 106 -7.71 -14.78 3.94
N SER A 107 -6.81 -14.23 3.11
CA SER A 107 -7.21 -13.31 2.03
C SER A 107 -8.02 -14.04 0.95
N GLU A 108 -7.63 -15.27 0.60
CA GLU A 108 -8.40 -16.11 -0.33
C GLU A 108 -9.82 -16.38 0.21
N ASP A 109 -9.98 -16.64 1.52
CA ASP A 109 -11.29 -16.86 2.15
C ASP A 109 -12.13 -15.57 2.29
N TYR A 110 -11.51 -14.43 2.63
CA TYR A 110 -12.22 -13.17 2.88
C TYR A 110 -12.53 -12.36 1.62
N PHE A 111 -11.70 -12.47 0.59
CA PHE A 111 -11.83 -11.70 -0.65
C PHE A 111 -12.30 -12.54 -1.84
N GLY A 112 -12.36 -13.87 -1.71
CA GLY A 112 -12.70 -14.78 -2.81
C GLY A 112 -14.17 -14.82 -3.21
N ASN A 113 -15.08 -14.26 -2.40
CA ASN A 113 -16.52 -14.28 -2.67
C ASN A 113 -17.08 -12.85 -2.79
N GLU A 114 -17.72 -12.58 -3.92
CA GLU A 114 -18.34 -11.28 -4.24
C GLU A 114 -19.39 -10.87 -3.19
N ALA A 115 -20.15 -11.84 -2.65
CA ALA A 115 -21.14 -11.58 -1.62
C ALA A 115 -20.51 -11.09 -0.30
N ASP A 116 -19.39 -11.70 0.11
CA ASP A 116 -18.68 -11.31 1.33
C ASP A 116 -18.00 -9.94 1.16
N CYS A 117 -17.58 -9.61 -0.07
CA CYS A 117 -17.09 -8.28 -0.41
C CYS A 117 -18.18 -7.23 -0.25
N HIS A 118 -19.39 -7.50 -0.75
CA HIS A 118 -20.52 -6.58 -0.64
C HIS A 118 -20.92 -6.35 0.83
N ASP A 119 -20.93 -7.38 1.66
CA ASP A 119 -21.30 -7.26 3.08
C ASP A 119 -20.27 -6.47 3.89
N GLN A 120 -18.96 -6.61 3.59
CA GLN A 120 -17.90 -5.90 4.31
C GLN A 120 -17.69 -4.47 3.80
N PHE A 121 -17.95 -4.22 2.53
CA PHE A 121 -17.70 -2.95 1.85
C PHE A 121 -18.97 -2.33 1.25
N GLU A 122 -20.11 -2.54 1.92
CA GLU A 122 -21.44 -2.10 1.45
C GLU A 122 -21.46 -0.62 1.07
N ASP A 123 -20.86 0.25 1.89
CA ASP A 123 -20.79 1.69 1.60
C ASP A 123 -19.93 2.02 0.36
N ALA A 124 -18.86 1.25 0.11
CA ALA A 124 -18.00 1.46 -1.05
C ALA A 124 -18.67 0.95 -2.33
N ASP A 125 -19.40 -0.16 -2.24
CA ASP A 125 -20.12 -0.73 -3.39
C ASP A 125 -21.35 0.12 -3.76
N LYS A 126 -22.15 0.56 -2.78
CA LYS A 126 -23.23 1.56 -3.01
C LYS A 126 -22.69 2.87 -3.56
N GLY A 127 -21.50 3.30 -3.10
CA GLY A 127 -20.80 4.44 -3.66
C GLY A 127 -20.52 4.23 -5.14
N THR A 128 -19.98 3.07 -5.50
CA THR A 128 -19.70 2.65 -6.87
C THR A 128 -20.97 2.57 -7.74
N GLU A 129 -22.06 2.02 -7.23
CA GLU A 129 -23.35 1.95 -7.91
C GLU A 129 -23.88 3.35 -8.26
N LYS A 130 -23.85 4.28 -7.30
CA LYS A 130 -24.19 5.69 -7.57
C LYS A 130 -23.28 6.36 -8.61
N VAL A 131 -22.01 5.97 -8.67
CA VAL A 131 -21.12 6.49 -9.71
C VAL A 131 -21.58 6.01 -11.08
N VAL A 132 -21.97 4.75 -11.22
CA VAL A 132 -22.48 4.19 -12.50
C VAL A 132 -23.77 4.89 -12.93
N GLU A 133 -24.64 5.26 -11.99
CA GLU A 133 -25.88 6.00 -12.29
C GLU A 133 -25.64 7.44 -12.81
N ALA A 134 -24.51 8.05 -12.43
CA ALA A 134 -24.23 9.45 -12.75
C ALA A 134 -23.18 9.62 -13.85
N LEU A 135 -22.05 8.92 -13.78
CA LEU A 135 -20.88 9.13 -14.65
C LEU A 135 -21.16 8.77 -16.11
N CYS A 136 -20.68 9.61 -17.03
CA CYS A 136 -20.92 9.53 -18.47
C CYS A 136 -22.40 9.64 -18.91
N THR A 137 -23.32 9.89 -17.99
CA THR A 137 -24.74 10.13 -18.31
C THR A 137 -25.00 11.61 -18.60
N LEU A 138 -26.25 11.96 -18.89
CA LEU A 138 -26.71 13.34 -18.99
C LEU A 138 -26.37 14.19 -17.74
N TYR A 139 -26.31 13.57 -16.55
CA TYR A 139 -26.06 14.25 -15.28
C TYR A 139 -24.57 14.47 -15.00
N CYS A 140 -23.69 13.78 -15.72
CA CYS A 140 -22.25 13.91 -15.56
C CYS A 140 -21.54 13.59 -16.87
N PRO A 141 -21.54 14.54 -17.82
CA PRO A 141 -20.89 14.32 -19.11
C PRO A 141 -19.42 14.01 -18.90
N CYS A 142 -18.93 12.94 -19.52
CA CYS A 142 -17.54 12.54 -19.36
C CYS A 142 -16.69 12.96 -20.58
N LEU A 143 -15.40 13.15 -20.34
CA LEU A 143 -14.42 13.39 -21.38
C LEU A 143 -13.94 12.04 -21.93
N ALA A 144 -14.51 11.60 -23.04
CA ALA A 144 -14.10 10.38 -23.73
C ALA A 144 -13.19 10.71 -24.92
N THR A 145 -11.92 10.37 -24.79
CA THR A 145 -10.87 10.55 -25.81
C THR A 145 -10.25 9.23 -26.24
N ASP A 146 -10.30 8.21 -25.37
CA ASP A 146 -9.82 6.88 -25.71
C ASP A 146 -10.80 6.11 -26.63
N THR A 147 -10.22 5.31 -27.53
CA THR A 147 -10.96 4.53 -28.53
C THR A 147 -11.86 3.47 -27.92
N TYR A 148 -11.44 2.81 -26.84
CA TYR A 148 -12.26 1.82 -26.15
C TYR A 148 -13.45 2.50 -25.47
N THR A 149 -13.23 3.60 -24.75
CA THR A 149 -14.31 4.35 -24.08
C THR A 149 -15.37 4.83 -25.06
N ILE A 150 -14.95 5.40 -26.20
CA ILE A 150 -15.87 5.85 -27.27
C ILE A 150 -16.64 4.65 -27.85
N SER A 151 -15.96 3.54 -28.13
CA SER A 151 -16.58 2.34 -28.70
C SER A 151 -17.60 1.72 -27.73
N TYR A 152 -17.22 1.55 -26.46
CA TYR A 152 -18.07 0.96 -25.44
C TYR A 152 -19.35 1.77 -25.25
N LEU A 153 -19.22 3.08 -25.07
CA LEU A 153 -20.38 3.96 -24.89
C LEU A 153 -21.26 4.03 -26.15
N GLY A 154 -20.69 3.91 -27.34
CA GLY A 154 -21.45 3.82 -28.59
C GLY A 154 -22.30 2.54 -28.73
N THR A 155 -22.05 1.50 -27.93
CA THR A 155 -22.86 0.26 -27.92
C THR A 155 -24.06 0.33 -26.98
N LEU A 156 -24.09 1.30 -26.08
CA LEU A 156 -25.12 1.40 -25.07
C LEU A 156 -26.28 2.25 -25.60
N ASN A 157 -27.51 1.77 -25.45
CA ASN A 157 -28.72 2.40 -26.00
C ASN A 157 -29.26 3.57 -25.13
N GLU A 158 -28.50 4.04 -24.16
CA GLU A 158 -28.89 5.06 -23.18
C GLU A 158 -28.35 6.45 -23.59
N PRO A 159 -28.92 7.56 -23.06
CA PRO A 159 -28.48 8.90 -23.39
C PRO A 159 -27.16 9.25 -22.66
N TYR A 160 -26.04 8.73 -23.16
CA TYR A 160 -24.70 9.16 -22.74
C TYR A 160 -24.41 10.56 -23.28
N SER A 161 -23.74 11.37 -22.47
CA SER A 161 -23.37 12.73 -22.82
C SER A 161 -21.85 12.90 -22.82
N PHE A 162 -21.35 13.50 -23.89
CA PHE A 162 -19.94 13.80 -24.08
C PHE A 162 -19.72 15.30 -24.14
N SER A 163 -18.64 15.74 -23.52
CA SER A 163 -18.17 17.11 -23.65
C SER A 163 -16.65 17.12 -23.67
N ASP A 164 -16.06 17.98 -24.50
CA ASP A 164 -14.61 18.26 -24.49
C ASP A 164 -14.14 18.81 -23.13
N LYS A 165 -15.07 19.27 -22.29
CA LYS A 165 -14.84 19.73 -20.92
C LYS A 165 -15.40 18.76 -19.87
N GLY A 166 -15.81 17.57 -20.28
CA GLY A 166 -16.44 16.57 -19.42
C GLY A 166 -15.52 16.10 -18.29
N ALA A 167 -16.12 15.43 -17.32
CA ALA A 167 -15.42 14.86 -16.19
C ALA A 167 -14.50 13.72 -16.65
N LYS A 168 -13.27 13.69 -16.11
CA LYS A 168 -12.35 12.56 -16.31
C LYS A 168 -12.63 11.39 -15.38
N ASN A 169 -13.27 11.66 -14.25
CA ASN A 169 -13.68 10.70 -13.24
C ASN A 169 -14.85 11.33 -12.47
N VAL A 170 -15.56 10.55 -11.66
CA VAL A 170 -16.74 11.03 -10.94
C VAL A 170 -16.46 12.15 -9.94
N LEU A 171 -15.22 12.29 -9.47
CA LEU A 171 -14.86 13.33 -8.50
C LEU A 171 -14.73 14.72 -9.14
N ASP A 172 -14.61 14.76 -10.47
CA ASP A 172 -14.51 15.97 -11.28
C ASP A 172 -15.86 16.33 -11.95
N CYS A 173 -16.94 15.69 -11.51
CA CYS A 173 -18.27 15.86 -12.10
C CYS A 173 -18.85 17.26 -11.89
N ASP A 174 -19.39 17.85 -12.96
CA ASP A 174 -20.20 19.06 -12.94
C ASP A 174 -21.53 18.80 -13.69
N PRO A 175 -22.64 18.60 -12.95
CA PRO A 175 -23.95 18.35 -13.57
C PRO A 175 -24.47 19.49 -14.43
N CYS A 176 -24.01 20.73 -14.22
CA CYS A 176 -24.43 21.89 -14.98
C CYS A 176 -23.73 22.02 -16.33
N LEU A 177 -22.68 21.23 -16.57
CA LEU A 177 -21.86 21.35 -17.76
C LEU A 177 -22.63 21.10 -19.07
N ALA A 178 -23.57 20.15 -19.07
CA ALA A 178 -24.35 19.80 -20.27
C ALA A 178 -25.53 20.73 -20.55
N VAL A 179 -26.01 21.49 -19.56
CA VAL A 179 -27.22 22.33 -19.67
C VAL A 179 -27.22 23.23 -20.93
N PRO A 180 -26.14 23.98 -21.27
CA PRO A 180 -26.16 24.85 -22.45
C PRO A 180 -26.20 24.11 -23.80
N ASP A 181 -25.80 22.83 -23.84
CA ASP A 181 -25.59 22.08 -25.07
C ASP A 181 -26.73 21.08 -25.38
N VAL A 182 -27.70 20.92 -24.46
CA VAL A 182 -28.79 19.95 -24.57
C VAL A 182 -30.16 20.60 -24.83
N SER A 183 -31.13 19.80 -25.27
CA SER A 183 -32.50 20.27 -25.52
C SER A 183 -33.21 20.74 -24.24
N VAL A 184 -34.23 21.59 -24.38
CA VAL A 184 -35.00 22.14 -23.24
C VAL A 184 -35.57 21.03 -22.34
N ASP A 185 -36.09 19.94 -22.91
CA ASP A 185 -36.62 18.81 -22.13
C ASP A 185 -35.51 18.11 -21.31
N GLN A 186 -34.29 18.03 -21.85
CA GLN A 186 -33.13 17.50 -21.14
C GLN A 186 -32.61 18.47 -20.08
N GLN A 187 -32.67 19.79 -20.33
CA GLN A 187 -32.33 20.80 -19.32
C GLN A 187 -33.23 20.64 -18.10
N ASP A 188 -34.55 20.58 -18.29
CA ASP A 188 -35.50 20.37 -17.19
C ASP A 188 -35.22 19.06 -16.44
N THR A 189 -34.83 18.01 -17.15
CA THR A 189 -34.44 16.72 -16.55
C THR A 189 -33.20 16.86 -15.65
N ILE A 190 -32.15 17.55 -16.11
CA ILE A 190 -30.94 17.81 -15.33
C ILE A 190 -31.28 18.67 -14.09
N ILE A 191 -32.03 19.75 -14.27
CA ILE A 191 -32.40 20.67 -13.18
C ILE A 191 -33.22 19.94 -12.12
N ASN A 192 -34.20 19.12 -12.51
CA ASN A 192 -34.98 18.32 -11.57
C ASN A 192 -34.11 17.28 -10.87
N TRP A 193 -33.21 16.61 -11.58
CA TRP A 193 -32.28 15.65 -10.98
C TRP A 193 -31.37 16.30 -9.93
N VAL A 194 -30.84 17.50 -10.20
CA VAL A 194 -30.02 18.26 -9.24
C VAL A 194 -30.85 18.68 -8.03
N LYS A 195 -32.09 19.12 -8.22
CA LYS A 195 -33.00 19.47 -7.11
C LYS A 195 -33.27 18.26 -6.21
N GLU A 196 -33.58 17.12 -6.80
CA GLU A 196 -33.93 15.91 -6.06
C GLU A 196 -32.72 15.25 -5.37
N ASN A 197 -31.58 15.16 -6.06
CA ASN A 197 -30.42 14.41 -5.58
C ASN A 197 -29.43 15.25 -4.79
N LEU A 198 -29.32 16.56 -5.08
CA LEU A 198 -28.38 17.46 -4.40
C LEU A 198 -29.07 18.44 -3.45
N ASN A 199 -30.40 18.53 -3.47
CA ASN A 199 -31.19 19.50 -2.71
C ASN A 199 -30.66 20.93 -2.93
N LEU A 200 -30.55 21.31 -4.21
CA LEU A 200 -30.11 22.62 -4.67
C LEU A 200 -31.16 23.24 -5.57
N ASP A 201 -31.64 24.43 -5.21
CA ASP A 201 -32.59 25.18 -6.03
C ASP A 201 -31.84 26.00 -7.07
N ILE A 202 -31.67 25.40 -8.26
CA ILE A 202 -31.02 26.00 -9.42
C ILE A 202 -32.03 26.27 -10.54
N SER A 203 -31.66 27.15 -11.46
CA SER A 203 -32.43 27.46 -12.68
C SER A 203 -31.58 27.19 -13.93
N VAL A 204 -32.23 27.09 -15.09
CA VAL A 204 -31.54 26.89 -16.38
C VAL A 204 -30.53 28.01 -16.65
N ASP A 205 -30.87 29.25 -16.31
CA ASP A 205 -30.04 30.43 -16.55
C ASP A 205 -28.88 30.60 -15.53
N ASP A 206 -28.95 29.88 -14.40
CA ASP A 206 -28.00 30.00 -13.28
C ASP A 206 -27.68 28.62 -12.67
N CYS A 207 -27.22 27.71 -13.52
CA CYS A 207 -26.76 26.38 -13.09
C CYS A 207 -25.26 26.46 -12.77
N SER A 208 -24.92 26.50 -11.48
CA SER A 208 -23.54 26.32 -11.03
C SER A 208 -23.47 25.33 -9.88
N VAL A 209 -22.90 24.15 -10.12
CA VAL A 209 -22.65 23.14 -9.08
C VAL A 209 -21.17 22.79 -9.14
N SER A 210 -20.42 23.14 -8.10
CA SER A 210 -18.99 22.77 -8.06
C SER A 210 -18.82 21.26 -7.88
N ALA A 211 -17.74 20.69 -8.41
CA ALA A 211 -17.41 19.27 -8.21
C ALA A 211 -17.31 18.88 -6.72
N THR A 212 -16.83 19.79 -5.87
CA THR A 212 -16.83 19.59 -4.41
C THR A 212 -18.26 19.47 -3.90
N GLU A 213 -19.14 20.41 -4.24
CA GLU A 213 -20.53 20.44 -3.78
C GLU A 213 -21.32 19.23 -4.28
N TYR A 214 -21.16 18.85 -5.56
CA TYR A 214 -21.68 17.60 -6.11
C TYR A 214 -21.26 16.42 -5.25
N LYS A 215 -19.95 16.28 -5.01
CA LYS A 215 -19.39 15.19 -4.21
C LYS A 215 -19.96 15.15 -2.80
N GLU A 216 -20.09 16.29 -2.14
CA GLU A 216 -20.57 16.35 -0.74
C GLU A 216 -22.06 16.02 -0.59
N LYS A 217 -22.88 16.43 -1.56
CA LYS A 217 -24.34 16.28 -1.51
C LYS A 217 -24.82 14.96 -2.10
N TYR A 218 -24.21 14.50 -3.19
CA TYR A 218 -24.62 13.28 -3.88
C TYR A 218 -24.22 12.01 -3.11
N PHE A 219 -23.04 12.03 -2.50
CA PHE A 219 -22.47 10.89 -1.79
C PHE A 219 -22.48 11.10 -0.27
N THR A 220 -22.84 10.04 0.46
CA THR A 220 -22.82 10.09 1.92
C THR A 220 -21.39 10.21 2.44
N SER A 221 -21.21 10.69 3.67
CA SER A 221 -19.88 10.76 4.29
C SER A 221 -19.18 9.40 4.37
N ASN A 222 -19.95 8.30 4.51
CA ASN A 222 -19.40 6.96 4.60
C ASN A 222 -18.84 6.49 3.25
N MET A 223 -19.58 6.72 2.15
CA MET A 223 -19.11 6.43 0.79
C MET A 223 -17.83 7.20 0.46
N ARG A 224 -17.81 8.50 0.77
CA ARG A 224 -16.69 9.40 0.48
C ARG A 224 -15.38 8.98 1.15
N LYS A 225 -15.45 8.28 2.29
CA LYS A 225 -14.26 7.77 2.99
C LYS A 225 -13.43 6.83 2.10
N TYR A 226 -14.07 6.11 1.19
CA TYR A 226 -13.41 5.13 0.33
C TYR A 226 -12.87 5.71 -0.99
N PHE A 227 -13.28 6.91 -1.40
CA PHE A 227 -12.93 7.45 -2.73
C PHE A 227 -11.42 7.53 -3.00
N PRO A 228 -10.58 8.03 -2.06
CA PRO A 228 -9.14 8.05 -2.32
C PRO A 228 -8.54 6.64 -2.41
N LEU A 229 -9.09 5.64 -1.71
CA LEU A 229 -8.67 4.25 -1.81
C LEU A 229 -9.08 3.67 -3.15
N LEU A 230 -10.35 3.81 -3.54
CA LEU A 230 -10.85 3.31 -4.83
C LEU A 230 -10.05 3.91 -5.99
N LYS A 231 -9.81 5.22 -5.97
CA LYS A 231 -8.94 5.88 -6.96
C LYS A 231 -7.55 5.27 -7.01
N TRP A 232 -6.90 5.09 -5.85
CA TRP A 232 -5.57 4.51 -5.79
C TRP A 232 -5.53 3.06 -6.27
N VAL A 233 -6.53 2.25 -5.93
CA VAL A 233 -6.61 0.85 -6.36
C VAL A 233 -6.85 0.77 -7.87
N GLU A 234 -7.77 1.57 -8.42
CA GLU A 234 -7.97 1.64 -9.88
C GLU A 234 -6.69 2.04 -10.62
N GLU A 235 -5.99 3.08 -10.17
CA GLU A 235 -4.74 3.57 -10.78
C GLU A 235 -3.57 2.58 -10.63
N SER A 236 -3.55 1.77 -9.57
CA SER A 236 -2.42 0.86 -9.28
C SER A 236 -2.59 -0.51 -9.92
N PHE A 237 -3.83 -0.95 -10.14
CA PHE A 237 -4.15 -2.32 -10.57
C PHE A 237 -4.85 -2.38 -11.94
N ASP A 238 -5.11 -1.24 -12.59
CA ASP A 238 -5.85 -1.15 -13.86
C ASP A 238 -7.22 -1.86 -13.79
N CYS A 239 -7.88 -1.75 -12.65
CA CYS A 239 -9.17 -2.38 -12.35
C CYS A 239 -10.27 -1.33 -12.24
N SER A 240 -11.54 -1.75 -12.25
CA SER A 240 -12.64 -0.83 -11.94
C SER A 240 -13.79 -1.48 -11.19
N GLY A 241 -14.34 -0.72 -10.25
CA GLY A 241 -15.28 -1.18 -9.25
C GLY A 241 -14.61 -2.02 -8.18
N LEU A 242 -15.15 -1.99 -6.96
CA LEU A 242 -14.54 -2.71 -5.84
C LEU A 242 -14.85 -4.21 -5.93
N CYS A 243 -16.11 -4.59 -5.71
CA CYS A 243 -16.56 -5.98 -5.72
C CYS A 243 -16.97 -6.40 -7.13
N ILE A 244 -17.77 -5.56 -7.79
CA ILE A 244 -18.31 -5.80 -9.13
C ILE A 244 -17.43 -5.10 -10.16
N GLN A 245 -17.00 -5.84 -11.19
CA GLN A 245 -16.25 -5.28 -12.31
C GLN A 245 -17.12 -4.27 -13.08
N ARG A 246 -16.57 -3.08 -13.35
CA ARG A 246 -17.19 -2.09 -14.23
C ARG A 246 -16.41 -1.96 -15.53
N ALA A 247 -17.11 -1.54 -16.58
CA ALA A 247 -16.54 -1.43 -17.92
C ALA A 247 -15.70 -0.17 -18.14
N LEU A 248 -15.84 0.83 -17.26
CA LEU A 248 -15.13 2.10 -17.31
C LEU A 248 -14.54 2.39 -15.93
N PHE A 249 -13.34 2.98 -15.91
CA PHE A 249 -12.75 3.55 -14.71
C PHE A 249 -13.62 4.67 -14.14
N MET A 250 -13.92 4.60 -12.85
CA MET A 250 -14.90 5.48 -12.22
C MET A 250 -14.26 6.57 -11.37
N PHE A 251 -13.20 6.21 -10.66
CA PHE A 251 -12.49 7.06 -9.70
C PHE A 251 -11.14 7.55 -10.26
N SER A 252 -10.60 6.83 -11.23
CA SER A 252 -9.46 7.22 -12.06
C SER A 252 -9.92 7.68 -13.46
N ASP A 253 -8.98 8.06 -14.35
CA ASP A 253 -9.32 8.62 -15.66
C ASP A 253 -10.09 7.60 -16.53
N VAL A 254 -11.32 7.93 -16.95
CA VAL A 254 -12.19 7.13 -17.84
C VAL A 254 -11.51 6.74 -19.15
N ASN A 255 -10.39 7.39 -19.50
CA ASN A 255 -9.60 7.14 -20.70
C ASN A 255 -8.45 6.16 -20.50
N ASN A 256 -8.35 5.49 -19.34
CA ASN A 256 -7.33 4.48 -19.06
C ASN A 256 -7.56 3.13 -19.80
N GLY A 257 -8.53 3.06 -20.72
CA GLY A 257 -8.84 1.88 -21.51
C GLY A 257 -9.79 0.90 -20.81
N GLU A 258 -9.71 -0.38 -21.19
CA GLU A 258 -10.53 -1.45 -20.62
C GLU A 258 -9.97 -1.91 -19.27
N PRO A 259 -10.76 -1.87 -18.17
CA PRO A 259 -10.33 -2.41 -16.88
C PRO A 259 -10.15 -3.93 -16.94
N LYS A 260 -9.07 -4.44 -16.32
CA LYS A 260 -8.72 -5.88 -16.32
C LYS A 260 -9.72 -6.75 -15.59
N GLY A 261 -10.35 -6.22 -14.55
CA GLY A 261 -11.21 -6.96 -13.63
C GLY A 261 -11.80 -6.07 -12.54
N SER A 262 -12.48 -6.69 -11.57
CA SER A 262 -12.85 -5.99 -10.33
C SER A 262 -11.61 -5.74 -9.48
N CYS A 263 -11.58 -4.62 -8.79
CA CYS A 263 -10.43 -4.25 -7.99
C CYS A 263 -10.15 -5.19 -6.83
N MET A 264 -11.17 -5.84 -6.27
CA MET A 264 -10.98 -6.86 -5.25
C MET A 264 -10.27 -8.10 -5.81
N SER A 265 -10.60 -8.53 -7.03
CA SER A 265 -9.94 -9.67 -7.67
C SER A 265 -8.46 -9.39 -7.91
N GLU A 266 -8.14 -8.26 -8.55
CA GLU A 266 -6.76 -7.88 -8.86
C GLU A 266 -5.93 -7.65 -7.58
N LEU A 267 -6.54 -7.06 -6.54
CA LEU A 267 -5.89 -6.87 -5.25
C LEU A 267 -5.63 -8.20 -4.55
N ASN A 268 -6.56 -9.15 -4.61
CA ASN A 268 -6.40 -10.47 -4.01
C ASN A 268 -5.32 -11.28 -4.74
N ASP A 269 -5.29 -11.24 -6.07
CA ASP A 269 -4.26 -11.90 -6.87
C ASP A 269 -2.88 -11.32 -6.56
N TRP A 270 -2.77 -9.99 -6.52
CA TRP A 270 -1.54 -9.32 -6.09
C TRP A 270 -1.14 -9.71 -4.67
N ALA A 271 -2.08 -9.73 -3.72
CA ALA A 271 -1.80 -10.09 -2.34
C ALA A 271 -1.32 -11.54 -2.23
N ALA A 272 -1.96 -12.47 -2.95
CA ALA A 272 -1.61 -13.88 -2.93
C ALA A 272 -0.19 -14.14 -3.46
N GLU A 273 0.20 -13.45 -4.54
CA GLU A 273 1.54 -13.53 -5.11
C GLU A 273 2.59 -12.89 -4.19
N ASN A 274 2.34 -11.67 -3.73
CA ASN A 274 3.32 -10.89 -3.00
C ASN A 274 3.47 -11.33 -1.53
N PHE A 275 2.40 -11.70 -0.85
CA PHE A 275 2.47 -12.14 0.55
C PHE A 275 3.28 -13.43 0.70
N LEU A 276 3.19 -14.36 -0.25
CA LEU A 276 4.04 -15.54 -0.22
C LEU A 276 5.52 -15.15 -0.30
N ILE A 277 5.87 -14.28 -1.26
CA ILE A 277 7.24 -13.83 -1.46
C ILE A 277 7.75 -13.09 -0.21
N TYR A 278 6.98 -12.13 0.31
CA TYR A 278 7.36 -11.38 1.51
C TYR A 278 7.49 -12.26 2.74
N GLY A 279 6.58 -13.22 2.92
CA GLY A 279 6.64 -14.19 4.00
C GLY A 279 7.90 -15.06 3.95
N ILE A 280 8.23 -15.61 2.77
CA ILE A 280 9.44 -16.41 2.55
C ILE A 280 10.70 -15.57 2.81
N VAL A 281 10.77 -14.36 2.24
CA VAL A 281 11.90 -13.45 2.42
C VAL A 281 12.10 -13.11 3.89
N SER A 282 11.02 -12.85 4.63
CA SER A 282 11.07 -12.57 6.08
C SER A 282 11.63 -13.75 6.87
N ILE A 283 11.21 -14.99 6.55
CA ILE A 283 11.72 -16.21 7.21
C ILE A 283 13.19 -16.45 6.87
N ILE A 284 13.61 -16.25 5.62
CA ILE A 284 15.01 -16.38 5.21
C ILE A 284 15.88 -15.36 5.95
N LEU A 285 15.44 -14.10 6.02
CA LEU A 285 16.17 -13.03 6.71
C LEU A 285 16.27 -13.31 8.22
N GLY A 286 15.17 -13.73 8.86
CA GLY A 286 15.17 -14.13 10.27
C GLY A 286 16.10 -15.32 10.53
N SER A 287 16.08 -16.33 9.66
CA SER A 287 16.96 -17.51 9.76
C SER A 287 18.44 -17.13 9.56
N TYR A 288 18.72 -16.22 8.63
CA TYR A 288 20.06 -15.68 8.42
C TYR A 288 20.58 -14.93 9.66
N MET A 289 19.73 -14.13 10.32
CA MET A 289 20.08 -13.44 11.56
C MET A 289 20.41 -14.43 12.70
N VAL A 290 19.70 -15.56 12.78
CA VAL A 290 20.01 -16.65 13.73
C VAL A 290 21.40 -17.26 13.43
N LEU A 291 21.76 -17.44 12.15
CA LEU A 291 23.10 -17.92 11.79
C LEU A 291 24.20 -16.92 12.20
N VAL A 292 24.00 -15.63 11.92
CA VAL A 292 24.93 -14.55 12.34
C VAL A 292 25.07 -14.51 13.87
N MET A 293 23.99 -14.77 14.59
CA MET A 293 24.01 -14.90 16.05
C MET A 293 24.88 -16.08 16.49
N PHE A 294 24.71 -17.28 15.92
CA PHE A 294 25.55 -18.43 16.25
C PHE A 294 27.04 -18.14 16.00
N MET A 295 27.36 -17.50 14.87
CA MET A 295 28.72 -17.05 14.57
C MET A 295 29.23 -16.07 15.65
N SER A 296 28.42 -15.09 16.04
CA SER A 296 28.76 -14.12 17.08
C SER A 296 29.00 -14.77 18.46
N CYS A 297 28.19 -15.76 18.84
CA CYS A 297 28.36 -16.53 20.06
C CYS A 297 29.71 -17.27 20.08
N THR A 298 30.14 -17.86 18.95
CA THR A 298 31.45 -18.53 18.90
C THR A 298 32.61 -17.56 19.09
N ILE A 299 32.54 -16.33 18.54
CA ILE A 299 33.56 -15.29 18.79
C ILE A 299 33.55 -14.85 20.25
N CYS A 300 32.36 -14.69 20.84
CA CYS A 300 32.20 -14.26 22.23
C CYS A 300 32.83 -15.27 23.21
N CYS A 301 32.54 -16.56 23.01
CA CYS A 301 32.92 -17.63 23.93
C CYS A 301 34.35 -18.16 23.69
N CYS A 302 34.86 -18.16 22.46
CA CYS A 302 36.16 -18.75 22.12
C CYS A 302 37.33 -17.77 22.20
N ASN A 303 37.17 -16.60 22.84
CA ASN A 303 38.24 -15.61 22.87
C ASN A 303 39.44 -16.14 23.67
N LYS A 304 40.52 -16.48 22.95
CA LYS A 304 41.75 -17.07 23.52
C LYS A 304 42.24 -16.16 24.64
N LYS A 305 42.43 -16.73 25.85
CA LYS A 305 43.20 -16.09 26.91
C LYS A 305 44.53 -15.65 26.28
N LYS A 306 44.70 -14.35 26.01
CA LYS A 306 46.02 -13.79 25.73
C LYS A 306 46.80 -14.02 27.01
N ASN A 307 47.69 -15.00 26.96
CA ASN A 307 48.56 -15.38 28.04
C ASN A 307 49.23 -14.12 28.59
N LYS A 308 48.87 -13.73 29.82
CA LYS A 308 49.59 -12.75 30.65
C LYS A 308 50.97 -13.29 31.07
N VAL A 309 51.71 -13.91 30.14
CA VAL A 309 53.00 -14.56 30.41
C VAL A 309 54.18 -13.62 30.12
N GLN A 310 53.94 -12.37 29.71
CA GLN A 310 55.02 -11.45 29.34
C GLN A 310 55.36 -10.35 30.37
N ASP A 311 54.66 -10.26 31.51
CA ASP A 311 54.95 -9.23 32.54
C ASP A 311 55.63 -9.77 33.82
N SER A 312 55.96 -11.07 33.89
CA SER A 312 56.69 -11.62 35.05
C SER A 312 58.22 -11.66 34.91
N ASN A 313 58.79 -11.25 33.77
CA ASN A 313 60.24 -11.27 33.54
C ASN A 313 60.93 -9.90 33.46
N THR A 314 60.24 -8.79 33.76
CA THR A 314 60.83 -7.43 33.78
C THR A 314 60.96 -6.87 35.21
N LYS A 315 61.24 -7.74 36.17
CA LYS A 315 61.73 -7.38 37.52
C LYS A 315 62.82 -8.37 37.94
N GLN A 316 63.95 -8.32 37.26
CA GLN A 316 65.24 -8.78 37.78
C GLN A 316 66.33 -7.83 37.29
#